data_AF-A0A3M2D621-F1
#
_entry.id   AF-A0A3M2D621-F1
#
_cell.length_a   1.000
_cell.length_b   1.000
_cell.length_c   1.000
_cell.angle_alpha   90.00
_cell.angle_beta   90.00
_cell.angle_gamma   90.00
#
_symmetry.space_group_name_H-M   'P 1'
#
loop_
_entity.id
_entity.type
_entity.pdbx_description
1 polymer ?
#
loop_
_entity_poly.entity_id
_entity_poly.type
_entity_poly.pdbx_seq_one_letter_code
_entity_poly.pdbx_strand_id
1 'polypeptide(L)'
;MQGFEAWFLRKIGKEGTMPDFRSRQQQRKEESISIDQQLARLEEDIRRLKIDFDVYFNGGSKRPPHEARGRVEATIKRISDNRNLTYAQRYFFNNLVARYTSYRELWRRTLKARNEPTF
;
A
#
# COMPACT_ATOMS: atom_id res chain seq x y z
N MET A 1 -18.05 -12.26 -33.20
CA MET A 1 -18.09 -13.17 -32.02
C MET A 1 -18.26 -14.63 -32.48
N GLN A 2 -17.33 -15.19 -33.27
CA GLN A 2 -17.54 -16.52 -33.92
C GLN A 2 -16.33 -17.48 -33.80
N GLY A 3 -15.45 -17.29 -32.81
CA GLY A 3 -14.27 -18.15 -32.61
C GLY A 3 -14.42 -19.22 -31.52
N PHE A 4 -15.34 -19.03 -30.57
CA PHE A 4 -15.40 -19.83 -29.34
C PHE A 4 -16.26 -21.09 -29.49
N GLU A 5 -17.40 -20.97 -30.17
CA GLU A 5 -18.32 -22.09 -30.48
C GLU A 5 -17.65 -23.20 -31.32
N ALA A 6 -16.82 -22.83 -32.31
CA ALA A 6 -16.17 -23.79 -33.21
C ALA A 6 -15.05 -24.60 -32.53
N TRP A 7 -14.32 -23.99 -31.60
CA TRP A 7 -13.34 -24.68 -30.77
C TRP A 7 -14.03 -25.57 -29.73
N PHE A 8 -15.17 -25.11 -29.20
CA PHE A 8 -15.98 -25.80 -28.20
C PHE A 8 -16.64 -27.07 -28.75
N LEU A 9 -17.30 -27.00 -29.90
CA LEU A 9 -17.96 -28.16 -30.53
C LEU A 9 -16.99 -29.25 -31.00
N ARG A 10 -15.74 -28.90 -31.30
CA ARG A 10 -14.70 -29.87 -31.66
C ARG A 10 -14.15 -30.66 -30.47
N LYS A 11 -14.26 -30.11 -29.24
CA LYS A 11 -13.68 -30.72 -28.03
C LYS A 11 -14.69 -31.53 -27.20
N ILE A 12 -15.98 -31.28 -27.36
CA ILE A 12 -17.08 -31.98 -26.66
C ILE A 12 -17.25 -33.47 -27.08
N GLY A 13 -16.57 -33.89 -28.15
CA GLY A 13 -16.67 -35.27 -28.64
C GLY A 13 -15.92 -36.34 -27.84
N LYS A 14 -15.12 -36.03 -26.81
CA LYS A 14 -14.33 -37.08 -26.13
C LYS A 14 -14.31 -37.15 -24.61
N GLU A 15 -14.40 -36.09 -23.82
CA GLU A 15 -14.35 -36.25 -22.35
C GLU A 15 -15.25 -35.23 -21.63
N GLY A 16 -16.17 -35.74 -20.81
CA GLY A 16 -17.21 -34.99 -20.11
C GLY A 16 -16.72 -34.24 -18.89
N THR A 17 -15.69 -33.40 -19.02
CA THR A 17 -15.29 -32.48 -17.95
C THR A 17 -14.91 -31.13 -18.53
N MET A 18 -15.70 -30.12 -18.19
CA MET A 18 -15.47 -28.73 -18.58
C MET A 18 -14.21 -28.22 -17.86
N PRO A 19 -13.24 -27.58 -18.55
CA PRO A 19 -12.16 -26.88 -17.85
C PRO A 19 -12.79 -25.76 -17.03
N ASP A 20 -12.57 -25.75 -15.71
CA ASP A 20 -12.96 -24.62 -14.88
C ASP A 20 -12.12 -23.39 -15.28
N PHE A 21 -12.69 -22.52 -16.10
CA PHE A 21 -12.07 -21.26 -16.51
C PHE A 21 -12.21 -20.17 -15.42
N ARG A 22 -12.90 -20.45 -14.31
CA ARG A 22 -13.11 -19.45 -13.24
C ARG A 22 -11.86 -19.22 -12.39
N SER A 23 -10.90 -20.14 -12.41
CA SER A 23 -9.79 -20.14 -11.45
C SER A 23 -8.65 -19.18 -11.80
N ARG A 24 -8.44 -18.81 -13.08
CA ARG A 24 -7.30 -17.93 -13.48
C ARG A 24 -7.53 -16.44 -13.25
N GLN A 25 -8.78 -15.97 -13.34
CA GLN A 25 -9.13 -14.58 -13.03
C GLN A 25 -9.30 -14.36 -11.51
N GLN A 26 -9.68 -15.41 -10.78
CA GLN A 26 -9.83 -15.40 -9.32
C GLN A 26 -8.46 -15.43 -8.60
N GLN A 27 -7.52 -16.29 -9.04
CA GLN A 27 -6.19 -16.42 -8.42
C GLN A 27 -5.36 -15.13 -8.46
N ARG A 28 -5.45 -14.33 -9.54
CA ARG A 28 -4.73 -13.05 -9.65
C ARG A 28 -5.26 -11.95 -8.72
N LYS A 29 -6.43 -12.19 -8.12
CA LYS A 29 -7.08 -11.29 -7.15
C LYS A 29 -6.72 -11.65 -5.70
N GLU A 30 -6.21 -12.87 -5.47
CA GLU A 30 -5.94 -13.42 -4.13
C GLU A 30 -4.48 -13.27 -3.68
N GLU A 31 -3.52 -13.03 -4.60
CA GLU A 31 -2.12 -12.72 -4.22
C GLU A 31 -1.89 -11.28 -3.75
N SER A 32 -2.90 -10.39 -3.88
CA SER A 32 -2.82 -9.03 -3.35
C SER A 32 -3.30 -8.99 -1.90
N ILE A 33 -2.41 -8.61 -0.96
CA ILE A 33 -2.79 -8.22 0.41
C ILE A 33 -4.04 -7.34 0.33
N SER A 34 -5.10 -7.67 1.07
CA SER A 34 -6.34 -6.87 1.10
C SER A 34 -6.01 -5.40 1.35
N ILE A 35 -6.72 -4.49 0.69
CA ILE A 35 -6.57 -3.04 0.89
C ILE A 35 -6.68 -2.67 2.37
N ASP A 36 -7.58 -3.31 3.11
CA ASP A 36 -7.74 -3.05 4.55
C ASP A 36 -6.48 -3.42 5.34
N GLN A 37 -5.84 -4.54 4.98
CA GLN A 37 -4.58 -4.94 5.59
C GLN A 37 -3.42 -4.02 5.18
N GLN A 38 -3.43 -3.49 3.96
CA GLN A 38 -2.44 -2.49 3.54
C GLN A 38 -2.62 -1.17 4.31
N LEU A 39 -3.85 -0.74 4.53
CA LEU A 39 -4.18 0.46 5.31
C LEU A 39 -3.80 0.28 6.78
N ALA A 40 -4.06 -0.89 7.36
CA ALA A 40 -3.64 -1.22 8.73
C ALA A 40 -2.11 -1.21 8.87
N ARG A 41 -1.37 -1.77 7.89
CA ARG A 41 0.10 -1.72 7.87
C ARG A 41 0.62 -0.28 7.74
N LEU A 42 0.02 0.52 6.86
CA LEU A 42 0.39 1.93 6.71
C LEU A 42 0.19 2.71 8.01
N GLU A 43 -0.90 2.45 8.75
CA GLU A 43 -1.13 3.07 10.04
C GLU A 43 -0.05 2.70 11.07
N GLU A 44 0.32 1.42 11.17
CA GLU A 44 1.40 0.96 12.04
C GLU A 44 2.74 1.61 11.64
N ASP A 45 3.07 1.63 10.35
CA ASP A 45 4.30 2.24 9.86
C ASP A 45 4.36 3.74 10.17
N ILE A 46 3.24 4.47 10.07
CA ILE A 46 3.16 5.88 10.47
C ILE A 46 3.36 6.04 11.98
N ARG A 47 2.78 5.16 12.81
CA ARG A 47 2.97 5.19 14.27
C ARG A 47 4.42 4.91 14.65
N ARG A 48 5.04 3.90 14.04
CA ARG A 48 6.44 3.57 14.26
C ARG A 48 7.37 4.69 13.80
N LEU A 49 7.10 5.32 12.67
CA LEU A 49 7.89 6.46 12.18
C LEU A 49 7.89 7.62 13.19
N LYS A 50 6.75 7.92 13.83
CA LYS A 50 6.69 8.92 14.91
C LYS A 50 7.61 8.54 16.07
N ILE A 51 7.58 7.29 16.50
CA ILE A 51 8.44 6.79 17.60
C ILE A 51 9.91 6.93 17.21
N ASP A 52 10.28 6.52 16.00
CA ASP A 52 11.66 6.62 15.52
C ASP A 52 12.13 8.10 15.47
N PHE A 53 11.23 9.02 15.10
CA PHE A 53 11.49 10.46 15.16
C PHE A 53 11.72 10.94 16.60
N ASP A 54 10.86 10.54 17.54
CA ASP A 54 11.00 10.90 18.96
C ASP A 54 12.33 10.36 19.53
N VAL A 55 12.69 9.11 19.21
CA VAL A 55 13.96 8.48 19.63
C VAL A 55 15.16 9.24 19.07
N TYR A 56 15.13 9.63 17.79
CA TYR A 56 16.21 10.42 17.19
C TYR A 56 16.37 11.78 17.88
N PHE A 57 15.28 12.51 18.10
CA PHE A 57 15.36 13.84 18.70
C PHE A 57 15.79 13.82 20.15
N ASN A 58 15.42 12.77 20.89
CA ASN A 58 15.88 12.55 22.27
C ASN A 58 17.32 12.01 22.36
N GLY A 59 18.02 11.85 21.23
CA GLY A 59 19.41 11.37 21.19
C GLY A 59 19.57 9.86 21.37
N GLY A 60 18.47 9.09 21.36
CA GLY A 60 18.48 7.63 21.43
C GLY A 60 18.93 6.95 20.13
N SER A 61 18.94 7.67 19.00
CA SER A 61 19.52 7.23 17.74
C SER A 61 20.40 8.32 17.14
N LYS A 62 21.56 7.94 16.60
CA LYS A 62 22.45 8.83 15.86
C LYS A 62 22.03 9.05 14.41
N ARG A 63 21.12 8.22 13.89
CA ARG A 63 20.71 8.25 12.48
C ARG A 63 19.23 8.58 12.34
N PRO A 64 18.88 9.56 11.49
CA PRO A 64 17.48 9.86 11.16
C PRO A 64 16.83 8.67 10.42
N PRO A 65 15.52 8.41 10.62
CA PRO A 65 14.86 7.23 10.07
C PRO A 65 14.40 7.43 8.60
N HIS A 66 15.35 7.72 7.72
CA HIS A 66 15.09 7.96 6.29
C HIS A 66 14.44 6.77 5.58
N GLU A 67 14.88 5.54 5.88
CA GLU A 67 14.33 4.33 5.27
C GLU A 67 12.89 4.09 5.69
N ALA A 68 12.55 4.30 6.96
CA ALA A 68 11.18 4.18 7.44
C ALA A 68 10.27 5.21 6.77
N ARG A 69 10.74 6.46 6.63
CA ARG A 69 10.04 7.50 5.87
C ARG A 69 9.80 7.09 4.43
N GLY A 70 10.84 6.61 3.72
CA GLY A 70 10.73 6.18 2.32
C GLY A 70 9.74 5.03 2.13
N ARG A 71 9.68 4.08 3.07
CA ARG A 71 8.69 2.98 3.04
C ARG A 71 7.26 3.47 3.20
N VAL A 72 7.02 4.42 4.11
CA VAL A 72 5.69 5.05 4.28
C VAL A 72 5.29 5.80 3.01
N GLU A 73 6.18 6.61 2.44
CA GLU A 73 5.92 7.37 1.21
C GLU A 73 5.62 6.47 0.02
N ALA A 74 6.38 5.38 -0.15
CA ALA A 74 6.14 4.38 -1.20
C ALA A 74 4.77 3.70 -1.03
N THR A 75 4.38 3.39 0.22
CA THR A 75 3.09 2.77 0.51
C THR A 75 1.93 3.73 0.27
N ILE A 76 2.06 5.00 0.67
CA ILE A 76 1.06 6.05 0.41
C ILE A 76 0.86 6.19 -1.10
N LYS A 77 1.94 6.29 -1.88
CA LYS A 77 1.85 6.40 -3.35
C LYS A 77 1.12 5.20 -3.95
N ARG A 78 1.51 4.00 -3.57
CA ARG A 78 0.92 2.75 -4.07
C ARG A 78 -0.59 2.63 -3.77
N ILE A 79 -1.04 3.04 -2.59
CA ILE A 79 -2.47 3.04 -2.23
C ILE A 79 -3.21 4.19 -2.93
N SER A 80 -2.59 5.36 -3.07
CA SER A 80 -3.15 6.52 -3.78
C SER A 80 -3.44 6.19 -5.25
N ASP A 81 -2.54 5.47 -5.91
CA ASP A 81 -2.67 5.06 -7.31
C ASP A 81 -3.82 4.06 -7.54
N ASN A 82 -4.36 3.45 -6.46
CA ASN A 82 -5.51 2.57 -6.55
C ASN A 82 -6.82 3.36 -6.68
N ARG A 83 -7.46 3.26 -7.85
CA ARG A 83 -8.75 3.90 -8.15
C ARG A 83 -9.97 3.19 -7.56
N ASN A 84 -9.81 1.95 -7.08
CA ASN A 84 -10.91 1.08 -6.66
C ASN A 84 -11.09 1.04 -5.12
N LEU A 85 -10.72 2.10 -4.41
CA LEU A 85 -10.98 2.20 -2.96
C LEU A 85 -12.46 2.47 -2.70
N THR A 86 -13.04 1.79 -1.72
CA THR A 86 -14.37 2.15 -1.22
C THR A 86 -14.34 3.52 -0.54
N TYR A 87 -15.51 4.14 -0.34
CA TYR A 87 -15.60 5.43 0.36
C TYR A 87 -14.96 5.39 1.75
N ALA A 88 -15.25 4.34 2.53
CA ALA A 88 -14.68 4.14 3.87
C ALA A 88 -13.15 4.00 3.82
N GLN A 89 -12.62 3.18 2.89
CA GLN A 89 -11.18 3.00 2.71
C GLN A 89 -10.49 4.31 2.29
N ARG A 90 -11.11 5.07 1.38
CA ARG A 90 -10.56 6.37 0.93
C ARG A 90 -10.58 7.41 2.04
N TYR A 91 -11.64 7.45 2.83
CA TYR A 91 -11.72 8.33 4.00
C TYR A 91 -10.62 7.98 5.02
N PHE A 92 -10.46 6.70 5.35
CA PHE A 92 -9.41 6.26 6.27
C PHE A 92 -8.01 6.54 5.72
N PHE A 93 -7.76 6.25 4.45
CA PHE A 93 -6.52 6.58 3.77
C PHE A 93 -6.19 8.08 3.87
N ASN A 94 -7.14 8.96 3.57
CA ASN A 94 -6.95 10.41 3.64
C ASN A 94 -6.59 10.86 5.07
N ASN A 95 -7.22 10.27 6.09
CA ASN A 95 -6.85 10.53 7.49
C ASN A 95 -5.40 10.12 7.79
N LEU A 96 -4.95 8.96 7.28
CA LEU A 96 -3.56 8.52 7.43
C LEU A 96 -2.57 9.47 6.73
N VAL A 97 -2.88 9.92 5.51
CA VAL A 97 -2.05 10.89 4.76
C VAL A 97 -1.96 12.22 5.49
N ALA A 98 -3.07 12.72 6.05
CA ALA A 98 -3.08 13.96 6.83
C ALA A 98 -2.20 13.82 8.09
N ARG A 99 -2.29 12.70 8.81
CA ARG A 99 -1.45 12.40 9.98
C ARG A 99 0.04 12.36 9.61
N TYR A 100 0.37 11.66 8.52
CA TYR A 100 1.75 11.60 8.02
C TYR A 100 2.30 12.98 7.66
N THR A 101 1.51 13.79 6.94
CA THR A 101 1.89 15.15 6.54
C THR A 101 2.23 16.01 7.76
N SER A 102 1.39 15.96 8.80
CA SER A 102 1.65 16.69 10.05
C SER A 102 2.96 16.29 10.72
N TYR A 103 3.26 14.98 10.79
CA TYR A 103 4.52 14.50 11.38
C TYR A 103 5.74 14.88 10.54
N ARG A 104 5.63 14.80 9.20
CA ARG A 104 6.70 15.21 8.29
C ARG A 104 7.01 16.70 8.44
N GLU A 105 6.00 17.55 8.58
CA GLU A 105 6.22 18.99 8.80
C GLU A 105 6.83 19.29 10.16
N LEU A 106 6.39 18.61 11.23
CA LEU A 106 7.03 18.70 12.54
C LEU A 106 8.52 18.36 12.44
N TRP A 107 8.84 17.21 11.84
CA TRP A 107 10.20 16.75 11.62
C TRP A 107 11.06 17.78 10.88
N ARG A 108 10.55 18.29 9.74
CA ARG A 108 11.24 19.30 8.93
C ARG A 108 11.55 20.57 9.73
N ARG A 109 10.60 21.04 10.55
CA ARG A 109 10.79 22.22 11.41
C ARG A 109 11.84 21.97 12.50
N THR A 110 11.82 20.80 13.13
CA THR A 110 12.79 20.45 14.18
C THR A 110 14.21 20.29 13.63
N LEU A 111 14.39 19.67 12.46
CA LEU A 111 15.71 19.60 11.80
C LEU A 111 16.24 21.00 11.47
N LYS A 112 15.39 21.87 10.93
CA LYS A 112 15.76 23.27 10.63
C LYS A 112 16.21 24.01 11.90
N ALA A 113 15.53 23.81 13.03
CA ALA A 113 15.91 24.43 14.30
C ALA A 113 17.27 23.93 14.84
N ARG A 114 17.70 22.73 14.43
CA ARG A 114 18.97 22.10 14.83
C ARG A 114 20.13 22.39 13.85
N ASN A 115 19.91 23.21 12.82
CA ASN A 115 20.86 23.46 11.72
C ASN A 115 21.30 22.18 10.97
N GLU A 116 20.49 21.11 11.00
CA GLU A 116 20.76 19.88 10.25
C GLU A 116 20.21 20.02 8.81
N PRO A 117 20.96 19.62 7.77
CA PRO A 117 20.51 19.73 6.40
C PRO A 117 19.32 18.80 6.12
N THR A 118 18.22 19.37 5.63
CA THR A 118 17.05 18.64 5.16
C THR A 118 17.29 18.18 3.72
N PHE A 119 17.57 16.90 3.50
CA PHE A 119 17.59 16.26 2.17
C PHE A 119 16.32 15.41 1.96
#